data_AF-A0A2V9KEM7-F1
#
_entry.id   AF-A0A2V9KEM7-F1
#
_cell.length_a   1.000
_cell.length_b   1.000
_cell.length_c   1.000
_cell.angle_alpha   90.00
_cell.angle_beta   90.00
_cell.angle_gamma   90.00
#
_symmetry.space_group_name_H-M   'P 1'
#
loop_
_entity.id
_entity.type
_entity.pdbx_description
1 polymer ?
#
loop_
_entity_poly.entity_id
_entity_poly.type
_entity_poly.pdbx_seq_one_letter_code
_entity_poly.pdbx_strand_id
1 'polypeptide(L)'
;MSSMMTRMKTTIDVDEEKLLRVMELTGIKTRKEAVDFALGEVERLARIRRLASESFYVEAQGDVIDPAYDVIKLREAEKPR
;
A
#
# COMPACT_ATOMS: atom_id res chain seq x y z
N MET A 1 -21.33 4.82 -2.81
CA MET A 1 -21.31 5.55 -4.09
C MET A 1 -20.73 4.63 -5.15
N SER A 2 -21.52 4.29 -6.17
CA SER A 2 -21.10 3.38 -7.23
C SER A 2 -19.98 4.05 -8.03
N SER A 3 -18.75 3.54 -7.92
CA SER A 3 -17.64 4.01 -8.74
C SER A 3 -17.91 3.59 -10.18
N MET A 4 -18.38 4.51 -11.01
CA MET A 4 -18.31 4.33 -12.46
C MET A 4 -16.84 4.16 -12.84
N MET A 5 -16.44 2.93 -13.20
CA MET A 5 -15.20 2.68 -13.91
C MET A 5 -15.22 3.50 -15.20
N THR A 6 -14.64 4.69 -15.17
CA THR A 6 -14.57 5.57 -16.32
C THR A 6 -13.48 5.02 -17.24
N ARG A 7 -13.85 4.13 -18.18
CA ARG A 7 -12.92 3.63 -19.19
C ARG A 7 -12.65 4.73 -20.21
N MET A 8 -11.45 5.27 -20.19
CA MET A 8 -10.98 6.24 -21.18
C MET A 8 -10.11 5.54 -22.23
N LYS A 9 -10.31 5.86 -23.51
CA LYS A 9 -9.39 5.47 -24.59
C LYS A 9 -8.49 6.66 -24.86
N THR A 10 -7.19 6.43 -24.79
CA THR A 10 -6.17 7.48 -24.96
C THR A 10 -5.02 6.93 -25.77
N THR A 11 -4.37 7.79 -26.55
CA THR A 11 -3.11 7.51 -27.22
C THR A 11 -2.02 8.26 -26.47
N ILE A 12 -1.00 7.55 -26.01
CA ILE A 12 0.19 8.10 -25.36
C ILE A 12 1.43 7.42 -25.93
N ASP A 13 2.54 8.14 -25.99
CA ASP A 13 3.83 7.52 -26.30
C ASP A 13 4.38 6.84 -25.04
N VAL A 14 4.75 5.58 -25.18
CA VAL A 14 5.29 4.76 -24.10
C VAL A 14 6.59 4.14 -24.58
N ASP A 15 7.59 4.12 -23.69
CA ASP A 15 8.82 3.37 -23.89
C ASP A 15 8.49 1.87 -24.00
N GLU A 16 8.59 1.33 -25.20
CA GLU A 16 8.22 -0.05 -25.52
C GLU A 16 9.10 -1.07 -24.80
N GLU A 17 10.39 -0.78 -24.64
CA GLU A 17 11.30 -1.69 -23.93
C GLU A 17 10.95 -1.78 -22.45
N LYS A 18 10.62 -0.65 -21.80
CA LYS A 18 10.14 -0.65 -20.41
C LYS A 18 8.85 -1.45 -20.28
N LEU A 19 7.92 -1.27 -21.21
CA LEU A 19 6.63 -1.96 -21.18
C LEU A 19 6.81 -3.48 -21.34
N LEU A 20 7.66 -3.92 -22.27
CA LEU A 20 7.97 -5.33 -22.48
C LEU A 20 8.61 -5.96 -21.24
N ARG A 21 9.54 -5.25 -20.59
CA ARG A 21 10.13 -5.73 -19.32
C ARG A 21 9.09 -5.89 -18.22
N VAL A 22 8.16 -4.93 -18.08
CA VAL A 22 7.06 -5.05 -17.11
C VAL A 22 6.20 -6.28 -17.43
N MET A 23 5.85 -6.50 -18.70
CA MET A 23 5.09 -7.68 -19.13
C MET A 23 5.82 -8.99 -18.82
N GLU A 24 7.13 -9.07 -19.08
CA GLU A 24 7.95 -10.25 -18.80
C GLU A 24 8.03 -10.56 -17.30
N LEU A 25 8.31 -9.53 -16.47
CA LEU A 25 8.43 -9.69 -15.01
C LEU A 25 7.11 -10.10 -14.34
N THR A 26 5.98 -9.69 -14.90
CA THR A 26 4.65 -9.91 -14.30
C THR A 26 3.89 -11.07 -14.94
N GLY A 27 4.32 -11.54 -16.12
CA GLY A 27 3.59 -12.51 -16.94
C GLY A 27 2.34 -11.95 -17.62
N ILE A 28 2.13 -10.62 -17.61
CA ILE A 28 0.97 -9.98 -18.23
C ILE A 28 1.08 -10.03 -19.74
N LYS A 29 0.01 -10.48 -20.40
CA LYS A 29 0.00 -10.75 -21.85
C LYS A 29 -0.38 -9.55 -22.69
N THR A 30 -1.06 -8.56 -22.13
CA THR A 30 -1.54 -7.40 -22.89
C THR A 30 -0.89 -6.10 -22.41
N ARG A 31 -0.55 -5.23 -23.36
CA ARG A 31 0.03 -3.90 -23.09
C ARG A 31 -0.88 -3.06 -22.19
N LYS A 32 -2.19 -3.15 -22.42
CA LYS A 32 -3.20 -2.42 -21.64
C LYS A 32 -3.19 -2.87 -20.18
N GLU A 33 -3.22 -4.17 -19.92
CA GLU A 33 -3.18 -4.69 -18.55
C GLU A 33 -1.85 -4.39 -17.88
N ALA A 34 -0.74 -4.40 -18.62
CA ALA A 34 0.57 -4.06 -18.05
C ALA A 34 0.65 -2.60 -17.59
N VAL A 35 0.07 -1.68 -18.37
CA VAL A 35 -0.06 -0.27 -17.98
C VAL A 35 -0.99 -0.11 -16.79
N ASP A 36 -2.15 -0.78 -16.79
CA ASP A 36 -3.12 -0.75 -15.68
C ASP A 36 -2.49 -1.25 -14.38
N PHE A 37 -1.78 -2.38 -14.44
CA PHE A 37 -1.03 -2.94 -13.33
C PHE A 37 0.04 -1.97 -12.81
N ALA A 38 0.85 -1.40 -13.71
CA ALA A 38 1.91 -0.47 -13.33
C ALA A 38 1.36 0.77 -12.61
N LEU A 39 0.24 1.33 -13.09
CA LEU A 39 -0.43 2.46 -12.44
C LEU A 39 -0.94 2.10 -11.05
N GLY A 40 -1.58 0.93 -10.90
CA GLY A 40 -2.07 0.45 -9.60
C GLY A 40 -0.94 0.23 -8.58
N GLU A 41 0.19 -0.33 -9.03
CA GLU A 41 1.35 -0.54 -8.17
C GLU A 41 2.02 0.77 -7.74
N VAL A 42 2.15 1.73 -8.66
CA VAL A 42 2.69 3.06 -8.33
C VAL A 42 1.76 3.80 -7.36
N GLU A 43 0.44 3.70 -7.53
CA GLU A 43 -0.53 4.28 -6.61
C GLU A 43 -0.42 3.65 -5.22
N ARG A 44 -0.29 2.31 -5.14
CA ARG A 44 -0.05 1.59 -3.89
C ARG A 44 1.24 2.05 -3.22
N LEU A 45 2.33 2.17 -3.97
CA LEU A 45 3.62 2.64 -3.46
C LEU A 45 3.53 4.09 -2.97
N ALA A 46 2.81 4.96 -3.69
CA ALA A 46 2.59 6.35 -3.29
C ALA A 46 1.81 6.44 -1.97
N ARG A 47 0.77 5.62 -1.78
CA ARG A 47 0.03 5.53 -0.50
C ARG A 47 0.94 5.10 0.65
N ILE A 48 1.76 4.07 0.43
CA ILE A 48 2.70 3.57 1.45
C ILE A 48 3.72 4.66 1.80
N ARG A 49 4.29 5.33 0.79
CA ARG A 49 5.25 6.43 1.01
C ARG A 49 4.64 7.58 1.78
N ARG A 50 3.39 7.95 1.46
CA ARG A 50 2.65 8.97 2.19
C ARG A 50 2.48 8.59 3.66
N LEU A 51 1.99 7.38 3.93
CA LEU A 51 1.82 6.88 5.29
C LEU A 51 3.15 6.83 6.05
N ALA A 52 4.24 6.41 5.39
CA ALA A 52 5.56 6.36 6.00
C ALA A 52 6.18 7.76 6.23
N SER A 53 5.78 8.77 5.45
CA SER A 53 6.22 10.15 5.63
C SER A 53 5.45 10.89 6.73
N GLU A 54 4.26 10.40 7.09
CA GLU A 54 3.51 10.88 8.24
C GLU A 54 4.16 10.27 9.49
N SER A 55 4.49 11.10 10.49
CA SER A 55 5.00 10.59 11.76
C SER A 55 3.93 9.71 12.40
N PHE A 56 4.23 8.43 12.58
CA PHE A 56 3.36 7.48 13.29
C PHE A 56 3.05 7.96 14.71
N TYR A 57 4.02 8.66 15.30
CA TYR A 57 3.83 9.45 16.49
C TYR A 57 3.25 10.78 16.03
N VAL A 58 1.92 10.89 16.08
CA VAL A 58 1.31 12.18 16.46
C VAL A 58 2.16 12.68 17.62
N GLU A 59 2.57 13.94 17.63
CA GLU A 59 3.18 14.58 18.79
C GLU A 59 2.31 14.27 20.01
N ALA A 60 2.60 13.15 20.68
CA ALA A 60 1.70 12.57 21.62
C ALA A 60 1.87 13.44 22.84
N GLN A 61 0.92 14.33 23.05
CA GLN A 61 0.81 15.07 24.29
C GLN A 61 0.38 14.04 25.35
N GLY A 62 1.34 13.27 25.86
CA GLY A 62 1.14 12.25 26.88
C GLY A 62 1.82 10.92 26.60
N ASP A 63 1.84 10.05 27.62
CA ASP A 63 2.36 8.70 27.51
C ASP A 63 1.47 7.87 26.56
N VAL A 64 2.06 7.39 25.46
CA VAL A 64 1.38 6.54 24.45
C VAL A 64 0.99 5.17 25.02
N ILE A 65 1.67 4.75 26.08
CA ILE A 65 1.43 3.53 26.83
C ILE A 65 1.09 3.96 28.25
N ASP A 66 -0.05 3.50 28.79
CA ASP A 66 -0.40 3.73 30.19
C ASP A 66 0.75 3.22 31.09
N PRO A 67 1.35 4.05 31.96
CA PRO A 67 2.41 3.63 32.86
C PRO A 67 2.03 2.45 33.77
N ALA A 68 0.72 2.25 34.02
CA ALA A 68 0.20 1.11 34.77
C ALA A 68 0.04 -0.17 33.91
N TYR A 69 0.33 -0.13 32.61
CA TYR A 69 0.24 -1.28 31.71
C TYR A 69 1.38 -2.29 31.96
N ASP A 70 1.09 -3.27 32.80
CA ASP A 70 2.04 -4.29 33.23
C ASP A 70 1.87 -5.59 32.42
N VAL A 71 2.67 -5.72 31.36
CA VAL A 71 2.67 -6.89 30.47
C VAL A 71 3.03 -8.20 31.19
N ILE A 72 3.78 -8.15 32.28
CA ILE A 72 4.17 -9.33 33.05
C ILE A 72 2.97 -9.85 33.82
N LYS A 73 2.25 -8.95 34.52
CA LYS A 73 1.01 -9.33 35.23
C LYS A 73 -0.07 -9.88 34.29
N LEU A 74 -0.23 -9.28 33.12
CA LEU A 74 -1.22 -9.76 32.14
C LEU A 74 -0.88 -11.17 31.64
N ARG A 75 0.40 -11.44 31.37
CA ARG A 75 0.86 -12.76 30.95
C ARG A 75 0.71 -13.82 32.05
N GLU A 76 0.93 -13.45 33.31
CA GLU A 76 0.69 -14.35 34.44
C GLU A 76 -0.81 -14.65 34.67
N ALA A 77 -1.68 -13.69 34.33
CA ALA A 77 -3.12 -13.85 34.41
C ALA A 77 -3.71 -14.70 33.26
N GLU A 78 -3.02 -14.84 32.13
CA GLU A 78 -3.37 -15.75 31.05
C GLU A 78 -3.09 -17.21 31.45
N LYS A 79 -4.01 -17.81 32.22
CA LYS A 79 -4.00 -19.26 32.44
C LYS A 79 -4.54 -19.97 31.19
N PRO A 80 -3.88 -21.04 30.70
CA PRO A 80 -4.49 -21.90 29.69
C PRO A 80 -5.77 -22.52 30.26
N ARG A 81 -6.82 -22.56 29.44
CA ARG A 81 -8.09 -23.22 29.78
C ARG A 81 -7.95 -24.73 29.77
#